data_AF-A0A847DHM8-F1
#
_entry.id   AF-A0A847DHM8-F1
#
_cell.length_a   1.000
_cell.length_b   1.000
_cell.length_c   1.000
_cell.angle_alpha   90.00
_cell.angle_beta   90.00
_cell.angle_gamma   90.00
#
_symmetry.space_group_name_H-M   'P 1'
#
loop_
_entity.id
_entity.type
_entity.pdbx_description
1 polymer ?
#
loop_
_entity_poly.entity_id
_entity_poly.type
_entity_poly.pdbx_seq_one_letter_code
_entity_poly.pdbx_strand_id
1 'polypeptide(L)'
;MTKEELYEMLKKSQGSKGYFFSSNKERVMDLMEALLVNKERYGYMCCPCRLSSGDRKQDSDIICPCVYREEDLTEFGSCYCNLYVTKDWDEGKVPHIYVPERRPPEKMGF
;
A
#
# COMPACT_ATOMS: atom_id res chain seq x y z
N MET A 1 5.44 6.08 -17.37
CA MET A 1 5.35 4.87 -16.55
C MET A 1 3.89 4.44 -16.55
N THR A 2 3.57 3.26 -17.07
CA THR A 2 2.22 2.68 -16.99
C THR A 2 2.03 1.94 -15.67
N LYS A 3 0.79 1.56 -15.35
CA LYS A 3 0.50 0.77 -14.14
C LYS A 3 1.11 -0.64 -14.19
N GLU A 4 1.26 -1.23 -15.38
CA GLU A 4 1.94 -2.50 -15.61
C GLU A 4 3.46 -2.38 -15.37
N GLU A 5 4.08 -1.30 -15.85
CA GLU A 5 5.49 -1.01 -15.59
C GLU A 5 5.75 -0.80 -14.08
N LEU A 6 4.85 -0.08 -13.41
CA LEU A 6 4.91 0.10 -11.95
C LEU A 6 4.73 -1.22 -11.21
N TYR A 7 3.77 -2.06 -11.64
CA TYR A 7 3.53 -3.39 -11.08
C TYR A 7 4.80 -4.23 -11.12
N GLU A 8 5.46 -4.36 -12.27
CA GLU A 8 6.67 -5.19 -12.40
C GLU A 8 7.85 -4.62 -11.59
N MET A 9 8.00 -3.29 -11.57
CA MET A 9 9.03 -2.62 -10.75
C MET A 9 8.83 -2.87 -9.25
N LEU A 10 7.60 -2.71 -8.75
CA LEU A 10 7.28 -2.95 -7.35
C LEU A 10 7.32 -4.44 -7.00
N LYS A 11 6.83 -5.33 -7.87
CA LYS A 11 6.93 -6.78 -7.70
C LYS A 11 8.38 -7.22 -7.52
N LYS A 12 9.29 -6.73 -8.37
CA LYS A 12 10.72 -7.05 -8.26
C LYS A 12 11.34 -6.47 -6.98
N SER A 13 11.10 -5.21 -6.66
CA SER A 13 11.73 -4.52 -5.53
C SER A 13 11.19 -4.92 -4.15
N GLN A 14 9.91 -5.31 -4.08
CA GLN A 14 9.26 -5.74 -2.84
C GLN A 14 9.30 -7.26 -2.67
N GLY A 15 9.24 -8.02 -3.77
CA GLY A 15 9.42 -9.47 -3.75
C GLY A 15 10.80 -9.89 -3.23
N SER A 16 11.86 -9.15 -3.56
CA SER A 16 13.21 -9.40 -2.99
C SER A 16 13.28 -9.17 -1.48
N LYS A 17 12.29 -8.48 -0.90
CA LYS A 17 12.14 -8.23 0.54
C LYS A 17 11.08 -9.13 1.18
N GLY A 18 10.54 -10.11 0.46
CA GLY A 18 9.54 -11.06 0.98
C GLY A 18 8.09 -10.57 0.96
N TYR A 19 7.79 -9.49 0.23
CA TYR A 19 6.43 -8.95 0.13
C TYR A 19 5.78 -9.30 -1.21
N PHE A 20 4.53 -9.76 -1.16
CA PHE A 20 3.78 -10.20 -2.34
C PHE A 20 2.50 -9.37 -2.51
N PHE A 21 2.01 -9.30 -3.74
CA PHE A 21 0.73 -8.65 -4.02
C PHE A 21 -0.45 -9.59 -3.84
N SER A 22 -1.62 -9.03 -3.56
CA SER A 22 -2.89 -9.77 -3.58
C SER A 22 -3.14 -10.45 -4.93
N SER A 23 -3.75 -11.63 -4.90
CA SER A 23 -4.28 -12.32 -6.09
C SER A 23 -5.42 -11.56 -6.76
N ASN A 24 -6.04 -10.58 -6.09
CA ASN A 24 -7.04 -9.69 -6.69
C ASN A 24 -6.37 -8.70 -7.65
N LYS A 25 -6.22 -9.13 -8.91
CA LYS A 25 -5.53 -8.35 -9.96
C LYS A 25 -6.19 -7.02 -10.24
N GLU A 26 -7.53 -6.96 -10.25
CA GLU A 26 -8.27 -5.71 -10.48
C GLU A 26 -7.89 -4.67 -9.42
N ARG A 27 -8.00 -5.04 -8.14
CA ARG A 27 -7.62 -4.18 -7.01
C ARG A 27 -6.16 -3.74 -7.08
N VAL A 28 -5.25 -4.66 -7.41
CA VAL A 28 -3.82 -4.34 -7.52
C VAL A 28 -3.59 -3.31 -8.62
N MET A 29 -4.19 -3.48 -9.80
CA MET A 29 -4.00 -2.57 -10.92
C MET A 29 -4.62 -1.19 -10.67
N ASP A 30 -5.78 -1.12 -10.01
CA ASP A 30 -6.39 0.14 -9.58
C ASP A 30 -5.48 0.91 -8.62
N LEU A 31 -4.84 0.20 -7.67
CA LEU A 31 -3.91 0.81 -6.72
C LEU A 31 -2.62 1.28 -7.41
N MET A 32 -2.11 0.54 -8.41
CA MET A 32 -0.95 1.00 -9.21
C MET A 32 -1.29 2.29 -9.95
N GLU A 33 -2.46 2.36 -10.57
CA GLU A 33 -2.94 3.56 -11.26
C GLU A 33 -3.07 4.75 -10.29
N ALA A 34 -3.72 4.53 -9.14
CA ALA A 34 -3.89 5.57 -8.13
C ALA A 34 -2.55 6.05 -7.54
N LEU A 35 -1.56 5.17 -7.38
CA LEU A 35 -0.19 5.55 -6.96
C LEU A 35 0.49 6.46 -7.99
N LEU A 36 0.31 6.19 -9.28
CA LEU A 36 0.83 7.04 -10.35
C LEU A 36 0.13 8.40 -10.39
N VAL A 37 -1.20 8.43 -10.24
CA VAL A 37 -1.97 9.68 -10.13
C VAL A 37 -1.49 10.51 -8.94
N ASN A 38 -1.27 9.90 -7.78
CA ASN A 38 -0.72 10.59 -6.62
C ASN A 38 0.69 11.11 -6.86
N LYS A 39 1.53 10.33 -7.56
CA LYS A 39 2.87 10.79 -7.95
C LYS A 39 2.83 11.99 -8.89
N GLU A 40 1.92 12.01 -9.85
CA GLU A 40 1.72 13.15 -10.75
C GLU A 40 1.24 14.39 -9.97
N ARG A 41 0.26 14.19 -9.09
CA ARG A 41 -0.36 15.29 -8.32
C ARG A 41 0.55 15.90 -7.26
N TYR A 42 1.25 15.07 -6.49
CA TYR A 42 2.00 15.49 -5.29
C TYR A 42 3.53 15.38 -5.45
N GLY A 43 4.02 14.75 -6.53
CA GLY A 43 5.44 14.49 -6.73
C GLY A 43 5.97 13.23 -6.03
N TYR A 44 5.11 12.45 -5.35
CA TYR A 44 5.46 11.20 -4.68
C TYR A 44 4.27 10.25 -4.58
N MET A 45 4.57 8.95 -4.47
CA MET A 45 3.55 7.89 -4.40
C MET A 45 2.99 7.77 -2.99
N CYS A 46 2.23 8.76 -2.50
CA CYS A 46 1.49 8.59 -1.25
C CYS A 46 0.40 7.51 -1.38
N CYS A 47 0.12 6.83 -0.27
CA CYS A 47 -0.86 5.77 -0.16
C CYS A 47 -2.22 6.22 -0.73
N PRO A 48 -2.76 5.56 -1.76
CA PRO A 48 -4.00 5.99 -2.42
C PRO A 48 -5.25 5.80 -1.57
N CYS A 49 -5.17 5.02 -0.48
CA CYS A 49 -6.26 4.83 0.46
C CYS A 49 -6.17 5.73 1.71
N ARG A 50 -5.21 6.66 1.74
CA ARG A 50 -5.07 7.67 2.81
C ARG A 50 -5.09 9.06 2.21
N LEU A 51 -5.67 10.01 2.94
CA LEU A 51 -5.66 11.40 2.51
C LEU A 51 -4.24 11.97 2.62
N SER A 52 -3.73 12.50 1.52
CA SER A 52 -2.43 13.18 1.45
C SER A 52 -2.56 14.62 1.95
N SER A 53 -1.60 15.08 2.75
CA SER A 53 -1.46 16.50 3.10
C SER A 53 -0.92 17.33 1.94
N GLY A 54 -0.31 16.69 0.94
CA GLY A 54 0.42 17.35 -0.14
C GLY A 54 1.84 17.77 0.26
N ASP A 55 2.19 17.71 1.55
CA ASP A 55 3.54 17.95 2.05
C ASP A 55 4.29 16.63 2.22
N ARG A 56 5.39 16.46 1.48
CA ARG A 56 6.18 15.22 1.47
C ARG A 56 6.73 14.85 2.84
N LYS A 57 7.05 15.82 3.68
CA LYS A 57 7.60 15.57 5.02
C LYS A 57 6.49 15.05 5.94
N GLN A 58 5.31 15.68 5.89
CA GLN A 58 4.14 15.25 6.67
C GLN A 58 3.61 13.88 6.22
N ASP A 59 3.68 13.58 4.92
CA ASP A 59 3.21 12.30 4.35
C ASP A 59 4.28 11.22 4.27
N SER A 60 5.48 11.46 4.83
CA SER A 60 6.62 10.54 4.75
C SER A 60 6.30 9.13 5.27
N ASP A 61 5.38 9.03 6.23
CA ASP A 61 4.90 7.77 6.82
C ASP A 61 3.97 6.99 5.88
N ILE A 62 3.28 7.67 4.96
CA ILE A 62 2.31 7.07 4.04
C ILE A 62 2.82 6.96 2.59
N ILE A 63 4.08 7.30 2.30
CA ILE A 63 4.69 7.03 0.99
C ILE A 63 4.74 5.52 0.76
N CYS A 64 4.19 5.02 -0.35
CA CYS A 64 4.11 3.60 -0.65
C CYS A 64 5.48 3.01 -1.06
N PRO A 65 5.90 1.87 -0.46
CA PRO A 65 5.26 1.15 0.64
C PRO A 65 5.39 1.90 1.99
N CYS A 66 4.26 2.12 2.68
CA CYS A 66 4.20 2.91 3.90
C CYS A 66 4.81 2.19 5.11
N VAL A 67 5.15 2.94 6.16
CA VAL A 67 5.78 2.40 7.38
C VAL A 67 4.89 1.38 8.10
N TYR A 68 3.57 1.50 7.95
CA TYR A 68 2.58 0.64 8.61
C TYR A 68 2.44 -0.75 8.00
N ARG A 69 2.95 -0.97 6.77
CA ARG A 69 2.70 -2.18 5.98
C ARG A 69 3.17 -3.46 6.70
N GLU A 70 4.33 -3.42 7.32
CA GLU A 70 4.95 -4.60 7.93
C GLU A 70 4.18 -5.10 9.14
N GLU A 71 3.77 -4.18 10.02
CA GLU A 71 2.91 -4.50 11.17
C GLU A 71 1.52 -4.98 10.70
N ASP A 72 0.93 -4.32 9.70
CA ASP A 72 -0.36 -4.73 9.14
C ASP A 72 -0.32 -6.17 8.59
N LEU A 73 0.73 -6.51 7.83
CA LEU A 73 0.92 -7.87 7.31
C LEU A 73 1.11 -8.90 8.41
N THR A 74 1.84 -8.54 9.47
CA THR A 74 2.13 -9.44 10.60
C THR A 74 0.87 -9.73 11.40
N GLU A 75 0.03 -8.72 11.63
CA GLU A 75 -1.15 -8.86 12.49
C GLU A 75 -2.40 -9.31 11.73
N PHE A 76 -2.60 -8.81 10.50
CA PHE A 76 -3.85 -8.98 9.75
C PHE A 76 -3.67 -9.76 8.45
N GLY A 77 -2.44 -10.06 8.05
CA GLY A 77 -2.16 -10.78 6.81
C GLY A 77 -2.27 -9.93 5.54
N SER A 78 -2.70 -8.66 5.62
CA SER A 78 -2.73 -7.70 4.52
C SER A 78 -2.38 -6.30 5.00
N CYS A 79 -1.81 -5.46 4.12
CA CYS A 79 -1.69 -4.04 4.41
C CYS A 79 -3.06 -3.34 4.32
N TYR A 80 -3.22 -2.17 4.94
CA TYR A 80 -4.47 -1.38 4.92
C TYR A 80 -5.19 -1.30 3.55
N CYS A 81 -4.46 -1.17 2.45
CA CYS A 81 -5.04 -1.05 1.10
C CYS A 81 -5.44 -2.39 0.44
N ASN A 82 -5.05 -3.52 1.04
CA ASN A 82 -5.01 -4.86 0.45
C ASN A 82 -4.12 -4.98 -0.81
N LEU A 83 -3.09 -4.13 -0.93
CA LEU A 83 -2.09 -4.25 -2.00
C LEU A 83 -1.11 -5.40 -1.71
N TYR A 84 -0.44 -5.33 -0.57
CA TYR A 84 0.49 -6.35 -0.11
C TYR A 84 -0.22 -7.31 0.83
N VAL A 85 0.00 -8.60 0.65
CA VAL A 85 -0.62 -9.66 1.46
C VAL A 85 0.38 -10.76 1.77
N THR A 86 0.11 -11.50 2.84
CA THR A 86 0.76 -12.77 3.14
C THR A 86 0.14 -13.89 2.31
N LYS A 87 0.90 -14.96 2.09
CA LYS A 87 0.41 -16.13 1.35
C LYS A 87 -0.79 -16.78 2.03
N ASP A 88 -0.78 -16.90 3.36
CA ASP A 88 -1.87 -17.53 4.09
C ASP A 88 -3.15 -16.68 4.05
N TRP A 89 -3.04 -15.36 4.01
CA TRP A 89 -4.18 -14.47 3.78
C TRP A 89 -4.73 -14.65 2.36
N ASP A 90 -3.87 -14.63 1.35
CA ASP A 90 -4.29 -14.76 -0.05
C ASP A 90 -4.92 -16.14 -0.37
N GLU A 91 -4.46 -17.20 0.29
CA GLU A 91 -5.02 -18.55 0.20
C GLU A 91 -6.26 -18.78 1.10
N GLY A 92 -6.69 -17.76 1.86
CA GLY A 92 -7.88 -17.84 2.73
C GLY A 92 -7.70 -18.72 3.96
N LYS A 93 -6.46 -19.01 4.36
CA LYS A 93 -6.14 -19.79 5.58
C LYS A 93 -6.27 -18.97 6.86
N VAL A 94 -6.19 -17.65 6.75
CA VAL A 94 -6.52 -16.72 7.83
C VAL A 94 -7.73 -15.87 7.46
N PRO A 95 -8.56 -15.46 8.43
CA PRO A 95 -9.72 -14.63 8.15
C PRO A 95 -9.34 -13.27 7.54
N HIS A 96 -10.11 -12.83 6.53
CA HIS A 96 -9.99 -11.48 5.98
C HIS A 96 -10.72 -10.49 6.88
N ILE A 97 -10.02 -10.00 7.90
CA ILE A 97 -10.55 -9.02 8.85
C ILE A 97 -10.20 -7.58 8.45
N TYR A 98 -10.93 -6.64 9.03
CA TYR A 98 -10.68 -5.22 8.86
C TYR A 98 -9.31 -4.84 9.44
N VAL A 99 -8.49 -4.17 8.62
CA VAL A 99 -7.22 -3.56 9.05
C VAL A 99 -7.52 -2.17 9.61
N PRO A 100 -7.38 -1.93 10.93
CA PRO A 100 -7.56 -0.61 11.51
C PRO A 100 -6.49 0.35 11.00
N GLU A 101 -6.85 1.63 10.96
CA GLU A 101 -5.89 2.67 10.59
C GLU A 101 -4.87 2.87 11.73
N ARG A 102 -3.61 2.51 11.45
CA ARG A 102 -2.47 2.67 12.37
C ARG A 102 -1.87 4.07 12.37
N ARG A 103 -2.11 4.87 11.32
CA ARG A 103 -1.62 6.24 11.28
C ARG A 103 -2.20 6.99 12.50
N PRO A 104 -1.38 7.68 13.30
CA PRO A 104 -1.91 8.43 14.43
C PRO A 104 -2.77 9.62 13.98
N PRO A 105 -3.86 9.98 14.71
CA PRO A 105 -4.73 11.10 14.34
C PRO A 105 -4.00 12.44 14.17
N GLU A 106 -2.95 12.70 14.96
CA GLU A 106 -2.14 13.92 14.85
C GLU A 106 -1.39 14.06 13.51
N LYS A 107 -1.29 12.98 12.72
CA LYS A 107 -0.73 13.00 11.36
C LYS A 107 -1.80 13.05 10.27
N MET A 108 -3.08 12.98 10.61
CA MET A 108 -4.20 12.96 9.65
C MET A 108 -4.87 14.32 9.47
N GLY A 109 -4.53 15.30 10.32
CA GLY A 109 -5.17 16.61 10.36
C GLY A 109 -4.41 17.68 9.61
N PHE A 110 -5.18 18.65 9.11
CA PHE A 110 -4.75 20.03 8.90
C PHE A 110 -4.75 20.76 10.23
#